data_AF-A0A3B5AJ26-F1
#
_entry.id   AF-A0A3B5AJ26-F1
#
_cell.length_a   1.000
_cell.length_b   1.000
_cell.length_c   1.000
_cell.angle_alpha   90.00
_cell.angle_beta   90.00
_cell.angle_gamma   90.00
#
_symmetry.space_group_name_H-M   'P 1'
#
loop_
_entity.id
_entity.type
_entity.pdbx_description
1 polymer ?
#
loop_
_entity_poly.entity_id
_entity_poly.type
_entity_poly.pdbx_seq_one_letter_code
_entity_poly.pdbx_strand_id
1 'polypeptide(L)'
;MFFNFSFYDSSREEMKWRQWADDWLVHLISPNVYRTTGEALASFDYIVREGKFGTFEGFFAKYVGATAMFVISKQLKKRHNLQNDVRQDLYKAVNDWVAAIGKKRKFMGGDQPNLADLAVFGVLRVMEGLQAFDDMLANTKVKAWYRRMERATLNHEGRSPTASQQ
;
A
#
# COMPACT_ATOMS: atom_id res chain seq x y z
N MET A 1 11.04 31.93 -16.29
CA MET A 1 11.70 30.69 -16.77
C MET A 1 11.87 29.64 -15.66
N PHE A 2 12.34 30.01 -14.46
CA PHE A 2 12.50 29.09 -13.31
C PHE A 2 11.21 28.38 -12.83
N PHE A 3 10.06 29.05 -12.86
CA PHE A 3 8.78 28.47 -12.41
C PHE A 3 8.32 27.29 -13.26
N ASN A 4 8.45 27.37 -14.59
CA ASN A 4 8.07 26.28 -15.50
C ASN A 4 8.96 25.04 -15.35
N PHE A 5 10.24 25.24 -15.01
CA PHE A 5 11.17 24.13 -14.78
C PHE A 5 10.81 23.34 -13.51
N SER A 6 10.51 24.02 -12.40
CA SER A 6 10.11 23.38 -11.14
C SER A 6 8.78 22.62 -11.24
N PHE A 7 7.83 23.13 -12.03
CA PHE A 7 6.56 22.44 -12.26
C PHE A 7 6.73 21.16 -13.10
N TYR A 8 7.63 21.19 -14.08
CA TYR A 8 7.93 20.02 -14.90
C TYR A 8 8.61 18.91 -14.11
N ASP A 9 9.57 19.26 -13.24
CA ASP A 9 10.25 18.29 -12.38
C ASP A 9 9.30 17.64 -11.35
N SER A 10 8.41 18.42 -10.75
CA SER A 10 7.40 17.88 -9.81
C SER A 10 6.40 16.95 -10.51
N SER A 11 5.96 17.28 -11.72
CA SER A 11 5.09 16.41 -12.53
C SER A 11 5.77 15.10 -12.92
N ARG A 12 7.07 15.14 -13.25
CA ARG A 12 7.86 13.93 -13.55
C ARG A 12 8.11 13.08 -12.32
N GLU A 13 8.39 13.71 -11.18
CA GLU A 13 8.54 13.01 -9.90
C GLU A 13 7.25 12.30 -9.51
N GLU A 14 6.10 12.97 -9.64
CA GLU A 14 4.79 12.37 -9.41
C GLU A 14 4.55 11.14 -10.30
N MET A 15 4.76 11.28 -11.62
CA MET A 15 4.54 10.18 -12.56
C MET A 15 5.46 8.99 -12.27
N LYS A 16 6.73 9.24 -11.94
CA LYS A 16 7.70 8.21 -11.56
C LYS A 16 7.23 7.41 -10.34
N TRP A 17 6.79 8.10 -9.28
CA TRP A 17 6.39 7.44 -8.04
C TRP A 17 5.05 6.73 -8.15
N ARG A 18 4.15 7.26 -8.98
CA ARG A 18 2.91 6.56 -9.32
C ARG A 18 3.20 5.25 -10.04
N GLN A 19 4.05 5.28 -11.09
CA GLN A 19 4.48 4.06 -11.78
C GLN A 19 5.17 3.09 -10.83
N TRP A 20 6.04 3.57 -9.95
CA TRP A 20 6.70 2.73 -8.95
C TRP A 20 5.69 2.06 -7.99
N ALA A 21 4.63 2.75 -7.59
CA ALA A 21 3.60 2.18 -6.73
C ALA A 21 2.90 1.00 -7.43
N ASP A 22 2.55 1.18 -8.70
CA ASP A 22 1.81 0.20 -9.51
C ASP A 22 2.72 -0.97 -9.99
N ASP A 23 3.98 -0.70 -10.34
CA ASP A 23 4.89 -1.69 -10.92
C ASP A 23 5.67 -2.46 -9.86
N TRP A 24 5.90 -1.87 -8.68
CA TRP A 24 6.74 -2.47 -7.65
C TRP A 24 6.02 -2.65 -6.31
N LEU A 25 5.50 -1.57 -5.72
CA LEU A 25 4.99 -1.63 -4.35
C LEU A 25 3.81 -2.59 -4.21
N VAL A 26 2.87 -2.60 -5.18
CA VAL A 26 1.71 -3.50 -5.15
C VAL A 26 2.10 -4.98 -5.12
N HIS A 27 3.21 -5.34 -5.78
CA HIS A 27 3.71 -6.70 -5.84
C HIS A 27 4.31 -7.17 -4.51
N LEU A 28 4.58 -6.25 -3.58
CA LEU A 28 5.03 -6.58 -2.22
C LEU A 28 3.87 -6.90 -1.28
N ILE A 29 2.63 -6.51 -1.61
CA ILE A 29 1.47 -6.68 -0.73
C ILE A 29 1.11 -8.16 -0.59
N SER A 30 0.80 -8.85 -1.69
CA SER A 30 0.37 -10.24 -1.67
C SER A 30 1.35 -11.17 -0.93
N PRO A 31 2.67 -11.13 -1.20
CA PRO A 31 3.63 -11.95 -0.46
C PRO A 31 3.71 -11.62 1.04
N ASN A 32 3.40 -10.39 1.45
CA ASN A 32 3.47 -9.96 2.86
C ASN A 32 2.24 -10.33 3.67
N VAL A 33 1.05 -10.28 3.06
CA VAL A 33 -0.21 -10.67 3.71
C VAL A 33 -0.41 -12.19 3.72
N TYR A 34 0.23 -12.92 2.79
CA TYR A 34 0.17 -14.39 2.70
C TYR A 34 1.46 -15.10 3.16
N ARG A 35 2.38 -14.39 3.84
CA ARG A 35 3.72 -14.91 4.17
C ARG A 35 3.66 -16.18 5.03
N THR A 36 2.75 -16.23 6.01
CA THR A 36 2.50 -17.40 6.84
C THR A 36 1.07 -17.89 6.69
N THR A 37 0.82 -19.15 7.04
CA THR A 37 -0.53 -19.73 7.03
C THR A 37 -1.50 -18.93 7.92
N GLY A 38 -1.04 -18.44 9.08
CA GLY A 38 -1.87 -17.63 9.97
C GLY A 38 -2.24 -16.26 9.38
N GLU A 39 -1.26 -15.53 8.84
CA GLU A 39 -1.50 -14.24 8.19
C GLU A 39 -2.41 -14.38 6.96
N ALA A 40 -2.27 -15.46 6.21
CA ALA A 40 -3.12 -15.71 5.08
C ALA A 40 -4.58 -15.96 5.47
N LEU A 41 -4.81 -16.80 6.48
CA LEU A 41 -6.15 -17.03 7.00
C LEU A 41 -6.79 -15.73 7.49
N ALA A 42 -6.04 -14.90 8.22
CA ALA A 42 -6.51 -13.58 8.66
C ALA A 42 -6.83 -12.65 7.48
N SER A 43 -6.03 -12.69 6.41
CA SER A 43 -6.27 -11.90 5.19
C SER A 43 -7.54 -12.34 4.45
N PHE A 44 -7.82 -13.64 4.40
CA PHE A 44 -9.06 -14.15 3.83
C PHE A 44 -10.27 -13.79 4.67
N ASP A 45 -10.17 -13.95 5.99
CA ASP A 45 -11.24 -13.56 6.93
C ASP A 45 -11.59 -12.08 6.76
N TYR A 46 -10.57 -11.21 6.67
CA TYR A 46 -10.74 -9.80 6.38
C TYR A 46 -11.46 -9.55 5.05
N ILE A 47 -11.02 -10.17 3.94
CA ILE A 47 -11.67 -10.01 2.62
C ILE A 47 -13.14 -10.44 2.66
N VAL A 48 -13.44 -11.55 3.34
CA VAL A 48 -14.82 -12.07 3.46
C VAL A 48 -15.69 -11.11 4.26
N ARG A 49 -15.18 -10.62 5.40
CA ARG A 49 -15.91 -9.71 6.30
C ARG A 49 -16.16 -8.34 5.67
N GLU A 50 -15.12 -7.73 5.10
CA GLU A 50 -15.17 -6.37 4.58
C GLU A 50 -15.90 -6.30 3.22
N GLY A 51 -15.90 -7.39 2.45
CA GLY A 51 -16.59 -7.50 1.17
C GLY A 51 -18.12 -7.67 1.26
N LYS A 52 -18.71 -7.71 2.47
CA LYS A 52 -20.17 -7.86 2.70
C LYS A 52 -20.79 -9.04 1.92
N PHE A 53 -20.07 -10.14 1.79
CA PHE A 53 -20.52 -11.32 1.04
C PHE A 53 -21.53 -12.13 1.88
N GLY A 54 -22.82 -11.77 1.91
CA GLY A 54 -23.84 -12.56 2.63
C GLY A 54 -24.12 -13.94 2.01
N THR A 55 -24.51 -14.94 2.82
CA THR A 55 -25.02 -16.33 2.54
C THR A 55 -24.32 -17.22 1.49
N PHE A 56 -23.42 -16.69 0.66
CA PHE A 56 -22.48 -17.42 -0.19
C PHE A 56 -21.20 -17.83 0.57
N GLU A 57 -21.15 -17.54 1.88
CA GLU A 57 -20.01 -17.65 2.80
C GLU A 57 -19.35 -19.03 2.84
N GLY A 58 -20.09 -20.12 2.61
CA GLY A 58 -19.53 -21.48 2.66
C GLY A 58 -18.74 -21.87 1.41
N PHE A 59 -19.21 -21.49 0.21
CA PHE A 59 -18.59 -21.90 -1.05
C PHE A 59 -17.37 -21.04 -1.39
N PHE A 60 -17.46 -19.72 -1.23
CA PHE A 60 -16.32 -18.83 -1.52
C PHE A 60 -15.14 -19.10 -0.57
N ALA A 61 -15.39 -19.17 0.74
CA ALA A 61 -14.35 -19.48 1.72
C ALA A 61 -13.73 -20.87 1.48
N LYS A 62 -14.53 -21.88 1.10
CA LYS A 62 -14.01 -23.23 0.84
C LYS A 62 -13.11 -23.28 -0.39
N TYR A 63 -13.53 -22.72 -1.52
CA TYR A 63 -12.76 -22.85 -2.76
C TYR A 63 -11.60 -21.84 -2.85
N VAL A 64 -11.82 -20.59 -2.44
CA VAL A 64 -10.76 -19.57 -2.42
C VAL A 64 -9.77 -19.86 -1.30
N GLY A 65 -10.27 -20.19 -0.10
CA GLY A 65 -9.43 -20.60 1.02
C GLY A 65 -8.62 -21.85 0.69
N ALA A 66 -9.21 -22.90 0.13
CA ALA A 66 -8.45 -24.10 -0.26
C ALA A 66 -7.41 -23.81 -1.35
N THR A 67 -7.75 -22.99 -2.35
CA THR A 67 -6.80 -22.63 -3.42
C THR A 67 -5.64 -21.80 -2.89
N ALA A 68 -5.92 -20.84 -2.01
CA ALA A 68 -4.90 -20.03 -1.40
C ALA A 68 -4.02 -20.84 -0.45
N MET A 69 -4.62 -21.68 0.40
CA MET A 69 -3.88 -22.60 1.26
C MET A 69 -3.02 -23.57 0.46
N PHE A 70 -3.48 -24.01 -0.72
CA PHE A 70 -2.67 -24.82 -1.64
C PHE A 70 -1.48 -24.04 -2.22
N VAL A 71 -1.68 -22.79 -2.65
CA VAL A 71 -0.60 -21.93 -3.14
C VAL A 71 0.42 -21.64 -2.03
N ILE A 72 -0.05 -21.27 -0.84
CA ILE A 72 0.80 -21.03 0.34
C ILE A 72 1.54 -22.30 0.73
N SER A 73 0.88 -23.46 0.73
CA SER A 73 1.51 -24.76 1.01
C SER A 73 2.61 -25.08 0.00
N LYS A 74 2.41 -24.76 -1.29
CA LYS A 74 3.46 -24.89 -2.32
C LYS A 74 4.59 -23.88 -2.11
N GLN A 75 4.26 -22.66 -1.72
CA GLN A 75 5.24 -21.61 -1.49
C GLN A 75 6.09 -21.89 -0.26
N LEU A 76 5.50 -22.35 0.85
CA LEU A 76 6.20 -22.83 2.05
C LEU A 76 7.13 -24.00 1.74
N LYS A 77 6.66 -24.99 0.96
CA LYS A 77 7.49 -26.11 0.49
C LYS A 77 8.68 -25.65 -0.35
N LYS A 78 8.51 -24.62 -1.20
CA LYS A 78 9.59 -24.03 -2.01
C LYS A 78 10.54 -23.15 -1.17
N ARG A 79 10.02 -22.47 -0.14
CA ARG A 79 10.74 -21.53 0.76
C ARG A 79 11.64 -22.24 1.78
N HIS A 80 11.40 -23.52 2.09
CA HIS A 80 12.29 -24.31 2.94
C HIS A 80 13.76 -24.34 2.47
N ASN A 81 14.04 -23.94 1.22
CA ASN A 81 15.39 -23.85 0.67
C ASN A 81 15.94 -22.42 0.44
N LEU A 82 15.19 -21.34 0.70
CA LEU A 82 15.63 -19.97 0.41
C LEU A 82 15.04 -18.99 1.44
N GLN A 83 15.86 -18.53 2.39
CA GLN A 83 15.60 -17.25 3.07
C GLN A 83 15.79 -16.13 2.03
N ASN A 84 14.96 -15.09 1.97
CA ASN A 84 14.99 -13.97 2.92
C ASN A 84 13.62 -13.28 3.05
N ASP A 85 13.48 -12.62 4.18
CA ASP A 85 12.25 -12.07 4.76
C ASP A 85 11.58 -11.02 3.85
N VAL A 86 10.46 -11.39 3.20
CA VAL A 86 9.61 -10.50 2.36
C VAL A 86 9.18 -9.22 3.07
N ARG A 87 9.20 -9.27 4.40
CA ARG A 87 8.90 -8.13 5.25
C ARG A 87 10.01 -7.07 5.14
N GLN A 88 11.27 -7.46 5.00
CA GLN A 88 12.38 -6.53 4.76
C GLN A 88 12.25 -5.82 3.41
N ASP A 89 11.81 -6.51 2.36
CA ASP A 89 11.58 -5.90 1.05
C ASP A 89 10.50 -4.81 1.14
N LEU A 90 9.42 -5.09 1.88
CA LEU A 90 8.38 -4.12 2.18
C LEU A 90 8.94 -2.93 2.99
N TYR A 91 9.68 -3.20 4.07
CA TYR A 91 10.26 -2.14 4.90
C TYR A 91 11.22 -1.25 4.11
N LYS A 92 12.04 -1.85 3.25
CA LYS A 92 12.95 -1.12 2.38
C LYS A 92 12.17 -0.23 1.42
N ALA A 93 11.20 -0.79 0.70
CA ALA A 93 10.39 -0.03 -0.26
C ALA A 93 9.65 1.15 0.41
N VAL A 94 9.08 0.92 1.59
CA VAL A 94 8.36 1.94 2.35
C VAL A 94 9.31 3.01 2.90
N ASN A 95 10.50 2.64 3.37
CA ASN A 95 11.51 3.61 3.80
C ASN A 95 12.09 4.41 2.61
N ASP A 96 12.25 3.79 1.44
CA ASP A 96 12.67 4.46 0.21
C ASP A 96 11.65 5.53 -0.20
N TRP A 97 10.34 5.22 -0.08
CA TRP A 97 9.26 6.20 -0.27
C TRP A 97 9.35 7.37 0.71
N VAL A 98 9.50 7.10 2.01
CA VAL A 98 9.62 8.16 3.03
C VAL A 98 10.87 9.00 2.82
N ALA A 99 11.98 8.38 2.40
CA ALA A 99 13.22 9.08 2.08
C ALA A 99 13.05 10.01 0.86
N ALA A 100 12.29 9.58 -0.14
CA ALA A 100 12.02 10.36 -1.33
C ALA A 100 11.14 11.60 -1.07
N ILE A 101 10.17 11.49 -0.17
CA ILE A 101 9.45 12.68 0.33
C ILE A 101 10.44 13.62 1.01
N GLY A 102 11.36 13.08 1.81
CA GLY A 102 12.37 13.83 2.53
C GLY A 102 11.80 14.52 3.78
N LYS A 103 12.59 15.42 4.38
CA LYS A 103 12.25 16.06 5.67
C LYS A 103 11.61 17.44 5.54
N LYS A 104 11.64 18.04 4.35
CA LYS A 104 11.25 19.44 4.13
C LYS A 104 9.78 19.62 3.72
N ARG A 105 9.14 18.57 3.22
CA ARG A 105 7.75 18.57 2.74
C ARG A 105 6.90 17.56 3.52
N LYS A 106 5.60 17.81 3.61
CA LYS A 106 4.64 16.95 4.34
C LYS A 106 4.25 15.72 3.52
N PHE A 107 4.15 15.91 2.21
CA PHE A 107 3.75 14.96 1.19
C PHE A 107 4.72 15.04 -0.01
N MET A 108 4.68 14.09 -0.93
CA MET A 108 5.40 14.21 -2.20
C MET A 108 4.95 15.47 -2.96
N GLY A 109 3.66 15.77 -2.92
CA GLY A 109 3.06 17.01 -3.46
C GLY A 109 3.39 18.31 -2.72
N GLY A 110 4.21 18.27 -1.66
CA GLY A 110 4.58 19.46 -0.87
C GLY A 110 3.73 19.60 0.39
N ASP A 111 2.88 20.63 0.43
CA ASP A 111 1.97 20.91 1.56
C ASP A 111 0.66 20.12 1.49
N GLN A 112 0.26 19.70 0.28
CA GLN A 112 -0.93 18.92 -0.02
C GLN A 112 -0.54 17.62 -0.73
N PRO A 113 -1.30 16.52 -0.58
CA PRO A 113 -1.01 15.27 -1.26
C PRO A 113 -1.24 15.39 -2.76
N ASN A 114 -0.40 14.73 -3.55
CA ASN A 114 -0.59 14.60 -5.00
C ASN A 114 -0.98 13.16 -5.41
N LEU A 115 -1.02 12.87 -6.72
CA LEU A 115 -1.41 11.54 -7.20
C LEU A 115 -0.43 10.44 -6.78
N ALA A 116 0.86 10.75 -6.60
CA ALA A 116 1.83 9.79 -6.11
C ALA A 116 1.59 9.44 -4.64
N ASP A 117 1.30 10.44 -3.80
CA ASP A 117 0.93 10.21 -2.40
C ASP A 117 -0.34 9.34 -2.31
N LEU A 118 -1.35 9.63 -3.13
CA LEU A 118 -2.60 8.86 -3.17
C LEU A 118 -2.39 7.43 -3.65
N ALA A 119 -1.56 7.23 -4.69
CA ALA A 119 -1.25 5.89 -5.20
C ALA A 119 -0.58 5.02 -4.13
N VAL A 120 0.49 5.54 -3.49
CA VAL A 120 1.19 4.80 -2.43
C VAL A 120 0.28 4.58 -1.22
N PHE A 121 -0.50 5.59 -0.82
CA PHE A 121 -1.43 5.47 0.30
C PHE A 121 -2.48 4.39 0.03
N GLY A 122 -3.08 4.38 -1.16
CA GLY A 122 -4.05 3.38 -1.57
C GLY A 122 -3.49 1.96 -1.53
N VAL A 123 -2.28 1.75 -2.04
CA VAL A 123 -1.62 0.43 -2.03
C VAL A 123 -1.35 -0.06 -0.61
N LEU A 124 -0.81 0.79 0.27
CA LEU A 124 -0.51 0.39 1.65
C LEU A 124 -1.78 0.16 2.48
N ARG A 125 -2.85 0.90 2.19
CA ARG A 125 -4.13 0.81 2.89
C ARG A 125 -4.81 -0.55 2.74
N VAL A 126 -4.52 -1.29 1.67
CA VAL A 126 -5.03 -2.67 1.47
C VAL A 126 -4.64 -3.60 2.63
N MET A 127 -3.54 -3.32 3.32
CA MET A 127 -3.07 -4.14 4.44
C MET A 127 -3.67 -3.72 5.80
N GLU A 128 -4.44 -2.62 5.89
CA GLU A 128 -5.02 -2.17 7.17
C GLU A 128 -5.79 -3.30 7.86
N GLY A 129 -5.55 -3.47 9.16
CA GLY A 129 -6.15 -4.54 9.96
C GLY A 129 -5.44 -5.89 9.88
N LEU A 130 -4.39 -6.01 9.06
CA LEU A 130 -3.56 -7.21 8.95
C LEU A 130 -2.22 -7.02 9.66
N GLN A 131 -1.64 -8.12 10.14
CA GLN A 131 -0.33 -8.10 10.82
C GLN A 131 0.77 -7.42 9.99
N ALA A 132 0.75 -7.57 8.66
CA ALA A 132 1.71 -6.95 7.76
C ALA A 132 1.74 -5.42 7.88
N PHE A 133 0.59 -4.79 8.14
CA PHE A 133 0.48 -3.35 8.29
C PHE A 133 1.04 -2.88 9.63
N ASP A 134 0.73 -3.57 10.72
CA ASP A 134 1.27 -3.26 12.05
C ASP A 134 2.80 -3.38 12.07
N ASP A 135 3.30 -4.47 11.49
CA ASP A 135 4.74 -4.73 11.29
C ASP A 135 5.40 -3.59 10.49
N MET A 136 4.78 -3.17 9.38
CA MET A 136 5.26 -2.04 8.57
C MET A 136 5.29 -0.73 9.37
N LEU A 137 4.24 -0.42 10.12
CA LEU A 137 4.19 0.80 10.93
C LEU A 137 5.22 0.80 12.07
N ALA A 138 5.54 -0.37 12.63
CA ALA A 138 6.50 -0.51 13.72
C ALA A 138 7.96 -0.43 13.25
N ASN A 139 8.25 -0.93 12.04
CA ASN A 139 9.62 -1.09 11.54
C ASN A 139 10.03 -0.06 10.48
N THR A 140 9.18 0.92 10.17
CA THR A 140 9.47 1.98 9.20
C THR A 140 9.11 3.35 9.74
N LYS A 141 9.57 4.40 9.05
CA LYS A 141 9.27 5.80 9.42
C LYS A 141 7.97 6.33 8.80
N VAL A 142 7.18 5.46 8.17
CA VAL A 142 6.01 5.84 7.35
C VAL A 142 4.84 6.35 8.17
N LYS A 143 4.72 5.94 9.44
CA LYS A 143 3.56 6.20 10.29
C LYS A 143 3.12 7.67 10.30
N ALA A 144 4.06 8.60 10.40
CA ALA A 144 3.73 10.03 10.43
C ALA A 144 3.14 10.53 9.11
N TRP A 145 3.66 10.08 7.96
CA TRP A 145 3.10 10.42 6.65
C TRP A 145 1.75 9.74 6.44
N TYR A 146 1.62 8.47 6.81
CA TYR A 146 0.39 7.71 6.66
C TYR A 146 -0.80 8.36 7.41
N ARG A 147 -0.58 8.78 8.66
CA ARG A 147 -1.61 9.50 9.44
C ARG A 147 -1.95 10.88 8.87
N ARG A 148 -1.02 11.54 8.16
CA ARG A 148 -1.35 12.77 7.43
C ARG A 148 -2.23 12.45 6.21
N MET A 149 -1.94 11.38 5.48
CA MET A 149 -2.76 10.93 4.35
C MET A 149 -4.19 10.53 4.77
N GLU A 150 -4.34 9.80 5.88
CA GLU A 150 -5.67 9.48 6.43
C GLU A 150 -6.48 10.75 6.69
N ARG A 151 -5.89 11.76 7.35
CA ARG A 151 -6.59 13.02 7.62
C ARG A 151 -6.92 13.79 6.35
N ALA A 152 -5.96 13.92 5.43
CA ALA A 152 -6.15 14.63 4.18
C ALA A 152 -7.25 13.99 3.32
N THR A 153 -7.29 12.65 3.24
CA THR A 153 -8.33 11.93 2.48
C THR A 153 -9.72 12.01 3.11
N LEU A 154 -9.81 12.02 4.45
CA LEU A 154 -11.08 12.25 5.16
C LEU A 154 -11.61 13.68 4.98
N ASN A 155 -10.71 14.67 4.89
CA ASN A 155 -11.07 16.07 4.72
C ASN A 155 -11.24 16.49 3.23
N HIS A 156 -11.10 15.56 2.28
CA HIS A 156 -11.05 15.84 0.84
C HIS A 156 -9.99 16.88 0.42
N GLU A 157 -8.91 16.98 1.18
CA GLU A 157 -7.79 17.87 0.91
C GLU A 157 -7.02 17.36 -0.34
N GLY A 158 -6.85 18.22 -1.35
CA GLY A 158 -6.28 17.89 -2.66
C GLY A 158 -7.25 18.02 -3.84
N ARG A 159 -8.55 18.25 -3.57
CA ARG A 159 -9.50 18.66 -4.61
C ARG A 159 -9.25 20.14 -4.94
N SER A 160 -8.58 20.42 -6.06
CA SER A 160 -8.67 21.77 -6.64
C SER A 160 -10.15 22.11 -6.79
N PRO A 161 -10.62 23.29 -6.35
CA PRO A 161 -11.99 23.71 -6.64
C PRO A 161 -12.12 23.71 -8.15
N THR A 162 -12.91 22.78 -8.69
CA THR A 162 -13.39 22.90 -10.07
C THR A 162 -14.03 24.27 -10.17
N ALA A 163 -13.42 25.14 -10.96
CA ALA A 163 -13.91 26.47 -11.23
C ALA A 163 -15.40 26.37 -11.59
N SER A 164 -16.23 26.91 -10.70
CA SER A 164 -17.58 27.30 -11.03
C SER A 164 -17.51 28.42 -12.06
N GLN A 165 -17.71 28.11 -13.33
CA GLN A 165 -18.08 29.04 -14.39
C GLN A 165 -19.10 28.27 -15.25
N GLN A 166 -20.39 28.51 -14.97
CA GLN A 166 -21.30 29.38 -15.73
C GLN A 166 -21.84 28.69 -16.98
#